data_AF-A0A540L1S9-F1
#
_entry.id   AF-A0A540L1S9-F1
#
_cell.length_a   1.000
_cell.length_b   1.000
_cell.length_c   1.000
_cell.angle_alpha   90.00
_cell.angle_beta   90.00
_cell.angle_gamma   90.00
#
_symmetry.space_group_name_H-M   'P 1'
#
loop_
_entity.id
_entity.type
_entity.pdbx_description
1 polymer ?
#
loop_
_entity_poly.entity_id
_entity_poly.type
_entity_poly.pdbx_seq_one_letter_code
_entity_poly.pdbx_strand_id
1 'polypeptide(L)'
;MKLTLSMHCLHCLLLLILTALFYLSVATTTYEVGGGREEHHYPPEYQPPRGGYYPIENLNDPHLREIVDFAVSEYNKIHDKKLVFQKLVQGESQAIAGIYYKLFIEVVDSSWVNKGPANY
;
A
#
# COMPACT_ATOMS: atom_id res chain seq x y z
N MET A 1 -44.11 16.34 -2.10
CA MET A 1 -43.79 15.38 -1.01
C MET A 1 -42.91 16.10 0.01
N LYS A 2 -43.36 16.17 1.27
CA LYS A 2 -42.62 16.75 2.41
C LYS A 2 -41.76 15.65 3.02
N LEU A 3 -40.45 15.86 3.12
CA LEU A 3 -39.54 15.01 3.89
C LEU A 3 -39.07 15.81 5.10
N THR A 4 -39.74 15.62 6.23
CA THR A 4 -39.31 16.13 7.54
C THR A 4 -38.44 15.06 8.20
N LEU A 5 -37.12 15.23 8.20
CA LEU A 5 -36.19 14.43 9.00
C LEU A 5 -36.29 14.91 10.46
N SER A 6 -37.24 14.35 11.21
CA SER A 6 -37.41 14.61 12.64
C SER A 6 -36.42 13.75 13.44
N MET A 7 -35.19 14.24 13.55
CA MET A 7 -34.16 13.67 14.41
C MET A 7 -34.45 14.13 15.85
N HIS A 8 -35.02 13.26 16.68
CA HIS A 8 -35.15 13.48 18.13
C HIS A 8 -33.73 13.46 18.77
N CYS A 9 -32.91 14.50 18.59
CA CYS A 9 -32.85 15.81 19.28
C CYS A 9 -32.15 15.77 20.66
N LEU A 10 -31.79 14.60 21.18
CA LEU A 10 -30.83 14.53 22.31
C LEU A 10 -29.99 13.25 22.27
N HIS A 11 -30.61 12.12 21.91
CA HIS A 11 -29.94 10.82 21.83
C HIS A 11 -28.88 10.75 20.73
N CYS A 12 -29.17 11.29 19.54
CA CYS A 12 -28.20 11.33 18.44
C CYS A 12 -27.00 12.23 18.77
N LEU A 13 -27.24 13.35 19.45
CA LEU A 13 -26.19 14.29 19.83
C LEU A 13 -25.33 13.68 20.96
N LEU A 14 -25.93 12.96 21.90
CA LEU A 14 -25.24 12.19 22.93
C LEU A 14 -24.39 11.05 22.35
N LEU A 15 -24.90 10.31 21.35
CA LEU A 15 -24.12 9.26 20.68
C LEU A 15 -22.89 9.82 19.95
N LEU A 16 -23.01 10.99 19.31
CA LEU A 16 -21.87 11.65 18.65
C LEU A 16 -20.83 12.17 19.65
N ILE A 17 -21.26 12.63 20.83
CA ILE A 17 -20.33 13.06 21.88
C ILE A 17 -19.62 11.85 22.52
N LEU A 18 -20.34 10.75 22.77
CA LEU A 18 -19.76 9.54 23.34
C LEU A 18 -18.72 8.90 22.42
N THR A 19 -18.94 8.90 21.11
CA THR A 19 -17.93 8.38 20.15
C THR A 19 -16.70 9.29 20.08
N ALA A 20 -16.87 10.61 20.14
CA ALA A 20 -15.75 11.56 20.19
C ALA A 20 -14.93 11.42 21.48
N LEU A 21 -15.58 11.21 22.63
CA LEU A 21 -14.91 10.97 23.92
C LEU A 21 -14.17 9.63 23.95
N PHE A 22 -14.77 8.58 23.37
CA PHE A 22 -14.10 7.28 23.23
C PHE A 22 -12.84 7.41 22.35
N TYR A 23 -12.92 8.17 21.25
CA TYR A 23 -11.77 8.46 20.38
C TYR A 23 -10.66 9.24 21.11
N LEU A 24 -11.02 10.21 21.97
CA LEU A 24 -10.05 10.98 22.74
C LEU A 24 -9.33 10.14 23.81
N SER A 25 -10.00 9.13 24.37
CA SER A 25 -9.38 8.19 25.31
C SER A 25 -8.33 7.27 24.68
N VAL A 26 -8.49 6.95 23.38
CA VAL A 26 -7.53 6.12 22.63
C VAL A 26 -6.30 6.92 22.20
N ALA A 27 -6.44 8.23 21.94
CA ALA A 27 -5.35 9.05 21.41
C ALA A 27 -4.35 9.58 22.46
N THR A 28 -4.63 9.46 23.76
CA THR A 28 -3.81 10.12 24.82
C THR A 28 -2.78 9.23 25.51
N THR A 29 -2.72 7.92 25.19
CA THR A 29 -1.79 6.99 25.86
C THR A 29 -0.58 6.53 25.04
N THR A 30 -0.36 7.05 23.83
CA THR A 30 0.86 6.73 23.07
C THR A 30 1.44 7.97 22.37
N TYR A 31 2.09 8.83 23.12
CA TYR A 31 3.07 9.76 22.54
C TYR A 31 4.37 9.78 23.34
N GLU A 32 4.91 8.62 23.68
CA GLU A 32 6.35 8.54 23.93
C GLU A 32 6.94 7.30 23.28
N VAL A 33 7.57 7.49 22.11
CA VAL A 33 8.77 6.76 21.71
C VAL A 33 9.66 7.72 20.93
N GLY A 34 10.64 8.29 21.62
CA GLY A 34 11.88 8.71 20.99
C GLY A 34 12.66 7.48 20.55
N GLY A 35 13.12 7.46 19.31
CA GLY A 35 13.90 6.37 18.76
C GLY A 35 14.53 6.77 17.43
N GLY A 36 15.65 7.48 17.49
CA GLY A 36 16.48 7.74 16.32
C GLY A 36 16.92 6.44 15.65
N ARG A 37 16.45 6.24 14.43
CA ARG A 37 17.04 5.41 13.39
C ARG A 37 16.86 6.18 12.09
N GLU A 38 17.92 6.32 11.31
CA GLU A 38 17.90 7.01 10.02
C GLU A 38 16.72 6.52 9.18
N GLU A 39 15.73 7.40 9.00
CA GLU A 39 14.59 7.15 8.13
C GLU A 39 15.05 7.38 6.70
N HIS A 40 15.15 6.29 5.93
CA HIS A 40 15.16 6.38 4.47
C HIS A 40 13.82 6.96 4.05
N HIS A 41 13.87 8.26 3.73
CA HIS A 41 12.77 9.09 3.29
C HIS A 41 12.17 8.54 1.99
N TYR A 42 11.17 7.67 2.13
CA TYR A 42 10.21 7.33 1.07
C TYR A 42 8.81 7.24 1.68
N PRO A 43 7.78 7.82 1.04
CA PRO A 43 7.74 8.33 -0.34
C PRO A 43 8.36 9.72 -0.53
N PRO A 44 8.77 10.10 -1.76
CA PRO A 44 9.13 11.49 -2.07
C PRO A 44 8.01 12.42 -1.61
N GLU A 45 8.40 13.62 -1.21
CA GLU A 45 7.57 14.71 -0.69
C GLU A 45 6.59 15.29 -1.74
N TYR A 46 6.06 14.46 -2.63
CA TYR A 46 5.00 14.80 -3.57
C TYR A 46 3.81 13.87 -3.34
N GLN A 47 2.91 14.30 -2.46
CA GLN A 47 1.58 13.70 -2.35
C GLN A 47 0.77 14.16 -3.57
N PRO A 48 0.47 13.29 -4.53
CA PRO A 48 -0.23 13.71 -5.72
C PRO A 48 -1.69 14.05 -5.39
N PRO A 49 -2.37 14.84 -6.25
CA PRO A 49 -3.74 15.30 -6.01
C PRO A 49 -4.67 14.14 -5.64
N ARG A 50 -5.51 14.35 -4.62
CA ARG A 50 -6.40 13.32 -4.08
C ARG A 50 -7.23 12.64 -5.18
N GLY A 51 -7.12 11.31 -5.30
CA GLY A 51 -8.12 10.47 -5.98
C GLY A 51 -7.67 9.58 -7.15
N GLY A 52 -6.39 9.62 -7.59
CA GLY A 52 -5.91 8.87 -8.77
C GLY A 52 -4.71 7.96 -8.50
N TYR A 53 -4.43 7.05 -9.44
CA TYR A 53 -3.13 6.37 -9.55
C TYR A 53 -2.18 7.27 -10.33
N TYR A 54 -0.93 7.36 -9.88
CA TYR A 54 0.11 8.19 -10.48
C TYR A 54 1.34 7.34 -10.77
N PRO A 55 2.06 7.61 -11.88
CA PRO A 55 3.24 6.84 -12.24
C PRO A 55 4.33 6.96 -11.17
N ILE A 56 5.04 5.86 -10.92
CA ILE A 56 6.20 5.82 -10.03
C ILE A 56 7.44 6.10 -10.87
N GLU A 57 8.15 7.18 -10.53
CA GLU A 57 9.34 7.62 -11.28
C GLU A 57 10.55 6.74 -11.01
N ASN A 58 10.81 6.42 -9.73
CA ASN A 58 11.93 5.60 -9.33
C ASN A 58 11.52 4.12 -9.20
N LEU A 59 11.63 3.37 -10.29
CA LEU A 59 11.40 1.92 -10.28
C LEU A 59 12.52 1.11 -9.61
N ASN A 60 13.65 1.74 -9.26
CA ASN A 60 14.77 1.09 -8.56
C ASN A 60 14.66 1.20 -7.04
N ASP A 61 13.52 1.68 -6.53
CA ASP A 61 13.27 1.74 -5.11
C ASP A 61 13.29 0.31 -4.50
N PRO A 62 14.14 0.06 -3.48
CA PRO A 62 14.24 -1.26 -2.86
C PRO A 62 12.93 -1.74 -2.24
N HIS A 63 12.04 -0.83 -1.81
CA HIS A 63 10.75 -1.20 -1.26
C HIS A 63 9.81 -1.80 -2.32
N LEU A 64 9.87 -1.30 -3.56
CA LEU A 64 9.11 -1.90 -4.66
C LEU A 64 9.59 -3.33 -4.94
N ARG A 65 10.90 -3.57 -4.76
CA ARG A 65 11.47 -4.91 -4.91
C ARG A 65 10.88 -5.89 -3.88
N GLU A 66 10.78 -5.48 -2.62
CA GLU A 66 10.17 -6.31 -1.56
C GLU A 66 8.71 -6.66 -1.87
N ILE A 67 7.92 -5.68 -2.33
CA ILE A 67 6.51 -5.88 -2.71
C ILE A 67 6.40 -6.89 -3.86
N VAL A 68 7.28 -6.76 -4.86
CA VAL A 68 7.27 -7.67 -6.02
C VAL A 68 7.70 -9.08 -5.63
N ASP A 69 8.75 -9.23 -4.83
CA ASP A 69 9.22 -10.55 -4.38
C ASP A 69 8.13 -11.26 -3.55
N PHE A 70 7.42 -10.51 -2.69
CA PHE A 70 6.24 -11.01 -1.98
C PHE A 70 5.13 -11.46 -2.95
N ALA A 71 4.75 -10.61 -3.91
CA ALA A 71 3.68 -10.91 -4.86
C ALA A 71 3.97 -12.14 -5.73
N VAL A 72 5.20 -12.27 -6.24
CA VAL A 72 5.63 -13.44 -7.03
C VAL A 72 5.65 -14.69 -6.17
N SER A 73 6.14 -14.61 -4.92
CA SER A 73 6.13 -15.73 -4.00
C SER A 73 4.72 -16.23 -3.71
N GLU A 74 3.78 -15.33 -3.39
CA GLU A 74 2.39 -15.71 -3.09
C GLU A 74 1.68 -16.27 -4.32
N TYR A 75 1.87 -15.65 -5.49
CA TYR A 75 1.32 -16.16 -6.74
C TYR A 75 1.78 -17.58 -7.04
N ASN A 76 3.08 -17.86 -6.87
CA ASN A 76 3.64 -19.19 -7.05
C ASN A 76 3.01 -20.23 -6.10
N LYS A 77 2.81 -19.87 -4.83
CA LYS A 77 2.16 -20.75 -3.83
C LYS A 77 0.72 -21.08 -4.19
N ILE A 78 -0.06 -20.07 -4.58
CA ILE A 78 -1.51 -20.22 -4.85
C ILE A 78 -1.76 -20.98 -6.16
N HIS A 79 -0.90 -20.81 -7.16
CA HIS A 79 -1.11 -21.34 -8.51
C HIS A 79 -0.20 -22.51 -8.89
N ASP A 80 0.58 -23.04 -7.94
CA ASP A 80 1.60 -24.08 -8.17
C ASP A 80 2.51 -23.74 -9.37
N LYS A 81 3.06 -22.52 -9.35
CA LYS A 81 3.98 -22.01 -10.36
C LYS A 81 5.39 -21.84 -9.81
N LYS A 82 6.35 -21.71 -10.72
CA LYS A 82 7.77 -21.47 -10.41
C LYS A 82 8.28 -20.28 -11.20
N LEU A 83 7.60 -19.15 -11.08
CA LEU A 83 8.00 -17.90 -11.71
C LEU A 83 9.13 -17.23 -10.93
N VAL A 84 10.08 -16.67 -11.67
CA VAL A 84 11.21 -15.89 -11.16
C VAL A 84 11.06 -14.47 -11.68
N PHE A 85 11.15 -13.50 -10.77
CA PHE A 85 11.10 -12.09 -11.13
C PHE A 85 12.36 -11.65 -11.89
N GLN A 86 12.16 -10.96 -13.01
CA GLN A 86 13.24 -10.43 -13.83
C GLN A 86 13.39 -8.92 -13.66
N LYS A 87 12.28 -8.18 -13.86
CA LYS A 87 12.35 -6.72 -13.97
C LYS A 87 11.01 -6.06 -13.65
N LEU A 88 11.08 -4.90 -13.00
CA LEU A 88 9.95 -3.98 -12.86
C LEU A 88 9.91 -3.06 -14.10
N VAL A 89 8.83 -3.13 -14.87
CA VAL A 89 8.67 -2.41 -16.14
C VAL A 89 8.03 -1.04 -15.92
N GLN A 90 7.02 -1.00 -15.05
CA GLN A 90 6.25 0.20 -14.74
C GLN A 90 5.62 0.05 -13.35
N GLY A 91 5.36 1.17 -12.70
CA GLY A 91 4.59 1.21 -11.46
C GLY A 91 3.66 2.41 -11.42
N GLU A 92 2.53 2.26 -10.74
CA GLU A 92 1.66 3.36 -10.33
C GLU A 92 1.39 3.25 -8.83
N SER A 93 1.25 4.38 -8.15
CA SER A 93 0.88 4.44 -6.74
C SER A 93 -0.29 5.40 -6.48
N GLN A 94 -1.03 5.14 -5.41
CA GLN A 94 -2.13 5.98 -4.96
C GLN A 94 -2.12 6.10 -3.43
N ALA A 95 -2.17 7.32 -2.92
CA ALA A 95 -2.28 7.61 -1.49
C ALA A 95 -3.74 7.89 -1.10
N ILE A 96 -4.34 7.03 -0.26
CA ILE A 96 -5.69 7.22 0.33
C ILE A 96 -5.59 7.05 1.85
N ALA A 97 -5.79 5.83 2.36
CA ALA A 97 -5.63 5.44 3.76
C ALA A 97 -4.50 4.39 3.84
N GLY A 98 -3.31 4.81 3.40
CA GLY A 98 -2.20 3.95 3.02
C GLY A 98 -1.81 4.16 1.55
N ILE A 99 -0.84 3.37 1.09
CA ILE A 99 -0.33 3.42 -0.30
C ILE A 99 -0.74 2.15 -1.02
N TYR A 100 -1.39 2.31 -2.17
CA TYR A 100 -1.75 1.22 -3.07
C TYR A 100 -0.82 1.25 -4.28
N TYR A 101 -0.30 0.09 -4.66
CA TYR A 101 0.62 -0.06 -5.79
C TYR A 101 0.00 -0.90 -6.90
N LYS A 102 0.23 -0.46 -8.15
CA LYS A 102 0.04 -1.27 -9.36
C LYS A 102 1.40 -1.44 -10.01
N LEU A 103 1.96 -2.64 -9.97
CA LEU A 103 3.29 -2.93 -10.48
C LEU A 103 3.19 -3.86 -11.69
N PHE A 104 3.85 -3.48 -12.78
CA PHE A 104 3.94 -4.27 -14.00
C PHE A 104 5.31 -4.91 -14.06
N ILE A 105 5.35 -6.22 -13.96
CA ILE A 105 6.59 -6.99 -13.81
C ILE A 105 6.79 -7.98 -14.95
N GLU A 106 8.05 -8.16 -15.33
CA GLU A 106 8.49 -9.28 -16.16
C GLU A 106 8.91 -10.43 -15.27
N VAL A 107 8.43 -11.62 -15.63
CA VAL A 107 8.74 -12.88 -14.94
C VAL A 107 9.07 -13.94 -15.98
N VAL A 108 9.90 -14.91 -15.59
CA VAL A 108 10.22 -16.08 -16.40
C VAL A 108 9.94 -17.34 -15.60
N ASP A 109 9.65 -18.46 -16.27
CA ASP A 109 9.62 -19.73 -15.58
C ASP A 109 11.05 -20.15 -15.19
N SER A 110 11.20 -20.65 -13.97
CA SER A 110 12.48 -21.11 -13.40
C SER A 110 13.24 -22.10 -14.31
N SER A 111 12.52 -22.88 -15.12
CA SER A 111 13.13 -23.81 -16.09
C SER A 111 13.95 -23.12 -17.18
N TRP A 112 13.68 -21.85 -17.48
CA TRP A 112 14.45 -21.06 -18.45
C TRP A 112 15.69 -20.41 -17.83
N VAL A 113 15.70 -20.17 -16.52
CA VAL A 113 16.84 -19.53 -15.83
C VAL A 113 18.08 -20.42 -15.86
N ASN A 114 17.90 -21.74 -15.78
CA ASN A 114 19.01 -22.71 -15.82
C ASN A 114 19.49 -23.03 -17.24
N LYS A 115 18.84 -22.50 -18.28
CA LYS A 115 19.24 -22.63 -19.68
C LYS A 115 19.94 -21.36 -20.17
N GLY A 116 20.96 -20.92 -19.42
CA GLY A 116 21.92 -19.93 -19.92
C GLY A 116 22.42 -20.31 -21.32
N PRO A 117 22.77 -19.33 -22.17
CA PRO A 117 22.78 -19.49 -23.61
C PRO A 117 23.58 -20.73 -24.01
N ALA A 118 22.91 -21.66 -24.69
CA ALA A 118 23.61 -22.72 -25.40
C ALA A 118 24.61 -22.03 -26.32
N ASN A 119 25.88 -22.12 -25.96
CA ASN A 119 27.00 -21.66 -26.75
C ASN A 119 26.85 -22.29 -28.16
N TYR A 120 26.49 -21.45 -29.13
CA TYR A 120 26.58 -21.74 -30.56
C TYR A 120 27.91 -21.23 -31.08
#